data_AF-A0A350ERE4-F1
#
_entry.id   AF-A0A350ERE4-F1
#
_cell.length_a   1.000
_cell.length_b   1.000
_cell.length_c   1.000
_cell.angle_alpha   90.00
_cell.angle_beta   90.00
_cell.angle_gamma   90.00
#
_symmetry.space_group_name_H-M   'P 1'
#
loop_
_entity.id
_entity.type
_entity.pdbx_description
1 polymer ?
#
loop_
_entity_poly.entity_id
_entity_poly.type
_entity_poly.pdbx_seq_one_letter_code
_entity_poly.pdbx_strand_id
1 'polypeptide(L)'
;MSARCTRSSVKQHLQPVESRHRHRPGHPWFVVLLTLLLVRPSASLASGEPQSQGHWAFQPVAVGAGSAFKAESAASPIDGLVLRRLHQQGLQANGPADPHTLIRRAAYDLSGLPPTPEEIAEFVNDEGPDAYARLIDRLLASPAYGERWGRFWLDLARYADTNGADENMAHPNAWRYRDYVIRSFNQDKPYDQFIREQLAGDLLPPTGDPAADWDQIIATGFLALGPKMLAEQDKDKLLIDVVDEQIDVVTKTFLGLTVSCARCHDH
;
A
#
# COMPACT_ATOMS: atom_id res chain seq x y z
N MET A 1 -16.03 54.91 25.39
CA MET A 1 -17.19 54.33 26.10
C MET A 1 -16.83 52.96 26.63
N SER A 2 -16.93 52.84 27.96
CA SER A 2 -16.86 51.67 28.87
C SER A 2 -16.37 50.32 28.35
N ALA A 3 -15.29 49.85 28.98
CA ALA A 3 -14.97 48.44 29.16
C ALA A 3 -16.06 47.68 29.91
N ARG A 4 -16.12 46.35 29.73
CA ARG A 4 -16.46 45.42 30.81
C ARG A 4 -15.96 44.00 30.53
N CYS A 5 -14.89 43.67 31.23
CA CYS A 5 -14.40 42.33 31.51
C CYS A 5 -15.25 41.74 32.65
N THR A 6 -15.67 40.47 32.56
CA THR A 6 -16.10 39.70 33.75
C THR A 6 -15.50 38.30 33.71
N ARG A 7 -14.59 38.06 34.66
CA ARG A 7 -14.16 36.73 35.12
C ARG A 7 -15.29 36.12 35.94
N SER A 8 -15.51 34.81 35.80
CA SER A 8 -16.10 34.02 36.89
C SER A 8 -15.20 32.82 37.18
N SER A 9 -14.86 32.71 38.46
CA SER A 9 -13.97 31.74 39.09
C SER A 9 -14.85 30.79 39.88
N VAL A 10 -14.69 29.47 39.69
CA VAL A 10 -15.19 28.47 40.64
C VAL A 10 -14.15 27.38 40.84
N LYS A 11 -13.33 27.63 41.86
CA LYS A 11 -12.85 26.73 42.93
C LYS A 11 -12.75 25.23 42.62
N GLN A 12 -11.50 24.79 42.55
CA GLN A 12 -11.07 23.43 42.86
C GLN A 12 -11.36 23.10 44.34
N HIS A 13 -11.94 21.92 44.59
CA HIS A 13 -11.91 21.24 45.88
C HIS A 13 -11.35 19.84 45.65
N LEU A 14 -10.06 19.68 45.96
CA LEU A 14 -9.47 18.40 46.32
C LEU A 14 -9.82 18.11 47.77
N GLN A 15 -10.13 16.85 48.09
CA GLN A 15 -9.62 16.07 49.23
C GLN A 15 -10.21 14.63 49.16
N PRO A 16 -9.54 13.64 49.79
CA PRO A 16 -9.31 12.31 49.24
C PRO A 16 -10.25 11.24 49.83
N VAL A 17 -9.96 9.96 49.56
CA VAL A 17 -10.01 8.82 50.51
C VAL A 17 -10.45 7.48 49.85
N GLU A 18 -9.58 6.49 50.09
CA GLU A 18 -9.76 5.03 50.18
C GLU A 18 -9.98 4.12 48.96
N SER A 19 -8.90 3.39 48.69
CA SER A 19 -8.87 2.00 48.26
C SER A 19 -9.80 1.10 49.08
N ARG A 20 -10.67 0.34 48.41
CA ARG A 20 -11.20 -0.92 48.95
C ARG A 20 -11.20 -2.01 47.88
N HIS A 21 -10.20 -2.89 47.99
CA HIS A 21 -10.31 -4.25 47.52
C HIS A 21 -11.51 -4.93 48.17
N ARG A 22 -12.43 -5.47 47.36
CA ARG A 22 -13.29 -6.58 47.77
C ARG A 22 -13.31 -7.64 46.67
N HIS A 23 -12.67 -8.75 47.01
CA HIS A 23 -12.86 -10.04 46.36
C HIS A 23 -14.25 -10.61 46.66
N ARG A 24 -14.70 -11.47 45.72
CA ARG A 24 -15.57 -12.67 45.81
C ARG A 24 -16.88 -12.57 45.00
N PRO A 25 -17.49 -13.70 44.60
CA PRO A 25 -16.97 -14.82 43.82
C PRO A 25 -17.97 -15.30 42.71
N GLY A 26 -17.50 -16.22 41.87
CA GLY A 26 -18.21 -17.17 40.98
C GLY A 26 -19.71 -17.07 40.68
N HIS A 27 -20.10 -17.18 39.40
CA HIS A 27 -20.51 -18.44 38.74
C HIS A 27 -21.14 -18.17 37.33
N PRO A 28 -21.35 -19.19 36.47
CA PRO A 28 -21.01 -19.16 35.06
C PRO A 28 -22.24 -19.31 34.15
N TRP A 29 -22.39 -18.52 33.09
CA TRP A 29 -23.52 -18.73 32.18
C TRP A 29 -23.09 -18.67 30.71
N PHE A 30 -23.09 -19.87 30.13
CA PHE A 30 -23.51 -20.23 28.77
C PHE A 30 -22.64 -19.82 27.57
N VAL A 31 -21.82 -20.79 27.18
CA VAL A 31 -21.49 -21.08 25.78
C VAL A 31 -22.78 -21.43 25.05
N VAL A 32 -23.19 -20.61 24.08
CA VAL A 32 -24.15 -21.00 23.04
C VAL A 32 -23.37 -21.13 21.74
N LEU A 33 -22.96 -22.38 21.47
CA LEU A 33 -22.62 -22.87 20.15
C LEU A 33 -23.95 -23.07 19.41
N LEU A 34 -24.24 -22.22 18.41
CA LEU A 34 -25.27 -22.51 17.42
C LEU A 34 -24.62 -22.58 16.04
N THR A 35 -24.29 -23.81 15.66
CA THR A 35 -24.08 -24.26 14.29
C THR A 35 -25.37 -24.05 13.50
N LEU A 36 -25.38 -23.07 12.59
CA LEU A 36 -26.37 -23.00 11.52
C LEU A 36 -25.78 -23.59 10.25
N LEU A 37 -26.20 -24.84 9.98
CA LEU A 37 -26.04 -25.52 8.71
C LEU A 37 -26.69 -24.72 7.57
N LEU A 38 -25.88 -24.46 6.55
CA LEU A 38 -26.17 -24.70 5.13
C LEU A 38 -27.65 -24.55 4.70
N VAL A 39 -28.07 -23.32 4.45
CA VAL A 39 -29.10 -23.05 3.43
C VAL A 39 -28.36 -22.66 2.16
N ARG A 40 -28.26 -23.59 1.21
CA ARG A 40 -27.88 -23.28 -0.18
C ARG A 40 -29.08 -22.59 -0.84
N PRO A 41 -28.98 -21.33 -1.28
CA PRO A 41 -29.98 -20.81 -2.19
C PRO A 41 -29.77 -21.49 -3.54
N SER A 42 -30.67 -22.39 -3.90
CA SER A 42 -30.81 -22.90 -5.27
C SER A 42 -31.42 -21.80 -6.13
N ALA A 43 -30.60 -20.85 -6.59
CA ALA A 43 -30.95 -19.97 -7.69
C ALA A 43 -30.28 -20.52 -8.95
N SER A 44 -31.04 -21.31 -9.72
CA SER A 44 -30.65 -21.71 -11.07
C SER A 44 -30.93 -20.54 -12.02
N LEU A 45 -29.93 -19.71 -12.26
CA LEU A 45 -29.84 -18.92 -13.49
C LEU A 45 -28.85 -19.64 -14.40
N ALA A 46 -29.38 -20.32 -15.41
CA ALA A 46 -28.58 -20.89 -16.48
C ALA A 46 -28.09 -19.76 -17.39
N SER A 47 -26.84 -19.33 -17.17
CA SER A 47 -26.06 -18.54 -18.12
C SER A 47 -24.57 -18.86 -17.91
N GLY A 48 -24.09 -19.91 -18.58
CA GLY A 48 -22.66 -20.27 -18.70
C GLY A 48 -21.95 -20.63 -17.38
N GLU A 49 -21.39 -21.83 -17.26
CA GLU A 49 -20.42 -22.05 -16.18
C GLU A 49 -19.25 -21.07 -16.36
N PRO A 50 -18.92 -20.23 -15.36
CA PRO A 50 -17.78 -19.35 -15.48
C PRO A 50 -16.53 -20.22 -15.55
N GLN A 51 -15.81 -20.10 -16.66
CA GLN A 51 -14.55 -20.79 -16.96
C GLN A 51 -13.39 -20.35 -16.04
N SER A 52 -13.70 -19.80 -14.86
CA SER A 52 -12.80 -19.09 -13.95
C SER A 52 -12.20 -19.98 -12.85
N GLN A 53 -12.86 -21.08 -12.47
CA GLN A 53 -12.41 -21.92 -11.35
C GLN A 53 -11.03 -22.59 -11.57
N GLY A 54 -10.52 -22.60 -12.82
CA GLY A 54 -9.23 -23.18 -13.19
C GLY A 54 -8.20 -22.20 -13.76
N HIS A 55 -8.47 -20.88 -13.78
CA HIS A 55 -7.50 -19.94 -14.36
C HIS A 55 -6.23 -19.89 -13.49
N TRP A 56 -5.06 -20.06 -14.11
CA TRP A 56 -3.78 -20.23 -13.42
C TRP A 56 -3.46 -19.08 -12.45
N ALA A 57 -3.84 -17.85 -12.78
CA ALA A 57 -3.57 -16.68 -11.95
C ALA A 57 -4.35 -16.64 -10.63
N PHE A 58 -5.43 -17.41 -10.52
CA PHE A 58 -6.26 -17.49 -9.30
C PHE A 58 -6.07 -18.79 -8.53
N GLN A 59 -5.14 -19.65 -8.98
CA GLN A 59 -4.79 -20.84 -8.23
C GLN A 59 -3.76 -20.48 -7.15
N PRO A 60 -3.84 -21.09 -5.95
CA PRO A 60 -2.79 -20.95 -4.94
C PRO A 60 -1.43 -21.31 -5.53
N VAL A 61 -0.43 -20.46 -5.30
CA VAL A 61 0.95 -20.78 -5.67
C VAL A 61 1.40 -21.96 -4.80
N ALA A 62 1.42 -23.15 -5.39
CA ALA A 62 1.97 -24.33 -4.74
C ALA A 62 3.49 -24.15 -4.65
N VAL A 63 3.98 -23.67 -3.50
CA VAL A 63 5.39 -23.77 -3.13
C VAL A 63 5.66 -25.24 -2.81
N GLY A 64 5.71 -26.07 -3.86
CA GLY A 64 5.85 -27.51 -3.69
C GLY A 64 7.15 -27.83 -2.95
N ALA A 65 7.11 -28.76 -2.00
CA ALA A 65 8.30 -29.32 -1.35
C ALA A 65 9.29 -30.00 -2.34
N GLY A 66 8.94 -30.10 -3.62
CA GLY A 66 9.82 -30.48 -4.74
C GLY A 66 10.53 -29.29 -5.42
N SER A 67 10.21 -28.05 -5.06
CA SER A 67 11.00 -26.85 -5.39
C SER A 67 12.15 -26.66 -4.43
N ALA A 68 12.71 -27.74 -3.89
CA ALA A 68 14.11 -27.77 -3.48
C ALA A 68 14.97 -27.49 -4.72
N PHE A 69 14.89 -26.24 -5.19
CA PHE A 69 15.89 -25.58 -5.99
C PHE A 69 17.07 -25.49 -5.03
N LYS A 70 17.79 -26.60 -4.87
CA LYS A 70 19.17 -26.56 -4.44
C LYS A 70 19.84 -25.75 -5.53
N ALA A 71 20.01 -24.47 -5.24
CA ALA A 71 20.87 -23.59 -6.00
C ALA A 71 22.28 -24.18 -5.89
N GLU A 72 22.60 -25.18 -6.72
CA GLU A 72 23.93 -25.78 -6.72
C GLU A 72 24.97 -24.80 -7.27
N SER A 73 24.55 -23.68 -7.88
CA SER A 73 25.49 -22.65 -8.35
C SER A 73 24.93 -21.22 -8.58
N ALA A 74 23.71 -20.88 -8.18
CA ALA A 74 23.12 -19.55 -8.42
C ALA A 74 22.84 -18.83 -7.10
N ALA A 75 23.34 -17.60 -6.94
CA ALA A 75 23.18 -16.83 -5.70
C ALA A 75 21.70 -16.54 -5.34
N SER A 76 20.79 -16.59 -6.32
CA SER A 76 19.35 -16.39 -6.14
C SER A 76 18.52 -17.48 -6.87
N PRO A 77 17.40 -17.96 -6.29
CA PRO A 77 16.47 -18.87 -6.97
C PRO A 77 15.94 -18.34 -8.30
N ILE A 78 15.80 -17.02 -8.44
CA ILE A 78 15.33 -16.36 -9.67
C ILE A 78 16.39 -16.50 -10.77
N ASP A 79 17.67 -16.26 -10.45
CA ASP A 79 18.76 -16.41 -11.40
C ASP A 79 18.83 -17.84 -11.94
N GLY A 80 18.59 -18.82 -11.06
CA GLY A 80 18.50 -20.23 -11.47
C GLY A 80 17.41 -20.51 -12.50
N LEU A 81 16.24 -19.86 -12.39
CA LEU A 81 15.15 -19.96 -13.38
C LEU A 81 15.55 -19.32 -14.71
N VAL A 82 16.16 -18.13 -14.66
CA VAL A 82 16.60 -17.39 -15.85
C VAL A 82 17.72 -18.14 -16.59
N LEU A 83 18.77 -18.55 -15.87
CA LEU A 83 19.93 -19.26 -16.42
C LEU A 83 19.53 -20.58 -17.07
N ARG A 84 18.58 -21.31 -16.48
CA ARG A 84 18.04 -22.54 -17.09
C ARG A 84 17.39 -22.25 -18.44
N ARG A 85 16.56 -21.21 -18.51
CA ARG A 85 15.89 -20.83 -19.75
C ARG A 85 16.90 -20.40 -20.81
N LEU A 86 17.94 -19.63 -20.43
CA LEU A 86 19.03 -19.23 -21.33
C LEU A 86 19.77 -20.45 -21.88
N HIS A 87 20.18 -21.39 -21.01
CA HIS A 87 20.89 -22.59 -21.41
C HIS A 87 20.08 -23.46 -22.39
N GLN A 88 18.77 -23.63 -22.15
CA GLN A 88 17.85 -24.33 -23.07
C GLN A 88 17.72 -23.66 -24.44
N GLN A 89 18.05 -22.38 -24.55
CA GLN A 89 18.07 -21.65 -25.82
C GLN A 89 19.47 -21.54 -26.43
N GLY A 90 20.48 -22.18 -25.83
CA GLY A 90 21.87 -22.05 -26.25
C GLY A 90 22.42 -20.63 -26.04
N LEU A 91 21.83 -19.85 -25.14
CA LEU A 91 22.24 -18.49 -24.81
C LEU A 91 23.10 -18.50 -23.53
N GLN A 92 24.05 -17.57 -23.48
CA GLN A 92 24.85 -17.31 -22.28
C GLN A 92 24.41 -15.99 -21.65
N ALA A 93 24.46 -15.92 -20.32
CA ALA A 93 24.23 -14.67 -19.60
C ALA A 93 25.36 -13.68 -19.91
N ASN A 94 25.01 -12.40 -19.99
CA ASN A 94 26.02 -11.35 -20.05
C ASN A 94 26.80 -11.31 -18.74
N GLY A 95 28.09 -10.95 -18.82
CA GLY A 95 28.88 -10.66 -17.63
C GLY A 95 28.31 -9.48 -16.83
N PRO A 96 28.69 -9.32 -15.55
CA PRO A 96 28.34 -8.14 -14.77
C PRO A 96 28.72 -6.85 -15.50
N ALA A 97 27.88 -5.82 -15.34
CA ALA A 97 28.23 -4.50 -15.85
C ALA A 97 29.47 -3.96 -15.11
N ASP A 98 30.24 -3.11 -15.77
CA ASP A 98 31.37 -2.43 -15.13
C ASP A 98 30.89 -1.54 -13.97
N PRO A 99 31.76 -1.25 -12.99
CA PRO A 99 31.36 -0.49 -11.79
C PRO A 99 30.73 0.87 -12.09
N HIS A 100 31.21 1.60 -13.10
CA HIS A 100 30.64 2.90 -13.48
C HIS A 100 29.21 2.75 -14.01
N THR A 101 28.97 1.76 -14.87
CA THR A 101 27.63 1.44 -15.36
C THR A 101 26.71 1.01 -14.21
N LEU A 102 27.22 0.20 -13.27
CA LEU A 102 26.45 -0.36 -12.19
C LEU A 102 25.93 0.72 -11.22
N ILE A 103 26.80 1.63 -10.74
CA ILE A 103 26.37 2.72 -9.86
C ILE A 103 25.41 3.68 -10.56
N ARG A 104 25.67 4.00 -11.83
CA ARG A 104 24.80 4.89 -12.59
C ARG A 104 23.39 4.32 -12.69
N ARG A 105 23.25 3.03 -13.02
CA ARG A 105 21.94 2.36 -13.11
C ARG A 105 21.25 2.33 -11.75
N ALA A 106 21.95 1.84 -10.72
CA ALA A 106 21.40 1.75 -9.38
C ALA A 106 20.87 3.10 -8.86
N ALA A 107 21.65 4.18 -9.06
CA ALA A 107 21.24 5.53 -8.64
C ALA A 107 19.99 6.00 -9.39
N TYR A 108 19.96 5.92 -10.73
CA TYR A 108 18.77 6.33 -11.49
C TYR A 108 17.54 5.48 -11.20
N ASP A 109 17.71 4.18 -10.97
CA ASP A 109 16.60 3.27 -10.72
C ASP A 109 16.01 3.50 -9.32
N LEU A 110 16.87 3.64 -8.30
CA LEU A 110 16.43 3.76 -6.91
C LEU A 110 16.09 5.19 -6.51
N SER A 111 16.89 6.18 -6.88
CA SER A 111 16.68 7.59 -6.47
C SER A 111 16.20 8.49 -7.59
N GLY A 112 16.29 8.07 -8.85
CA GLY A 112 15.97 8.92 -10.00
C GLY A 112 17.03 9.99 -10.30
N LEU A 113 18.13 10.02 -9.55
CA LEU A 113 19.19 11.03 -9.65
C LEU A 113 20.50 10.40 -10.16
N PRO A 114 21.35 11.17 -10.86
CA PRO A 114 22.71 10.72 -11.13
C PRO A 114 23.53 10.62 -9.83
N PRO A 115 24.47 9.68 -9.72
CA PRO A 115 25.41 9.64 -8.59
C PRO A 115 26.41 10.80 -8.70
N THR A 116 26.92 11.30 -7.57
CA THR A 116 27.95 12.34 -7.57
C THR A 116 29.32 11.78 -7.97
N PRO A 117 30.26 12.62 -8.43
CA PRO A 117 31.63 12.18 -8.71
C PRO A 117 32.30 11.47 -7.52
N GLU A 118 32.02 11.92 -6.30
CA GLU A 118 32.53 11.34 -5.06
C GLU A 118 31.93 9.95 -4.80
N GLU A 119 30.62 9.78 -4.96
CA GLU A 119 29.96 8.48 -4.81
C GLU A 119 30.44 7.47 -5.85
N ILE A 120 30.68 7.92 -7.08
CA ILE A 120 31.29 7.10 -8.14
C ILE A 120 32.70 6.68 -7.73
N ALA A 121 33.54 7.63 -7.32
CA ALA A 121 34.92 7.33 -6.93
C ALA A 121 34.97 6.39 -5.73
N GLU A 122 34.10 6.58 -4.74
CA GLU A 122 33.97 5.69 -3.59
C GLU A 122 33.62 4.26 -4.02
N PHE A 123 32.57 4.08 -4.82
CA PHE A 123 32.12 2.75 -5.24
C PHE A 123 33.10 2.05 -6.20
N VAL A 124 33.66 2.77 -7.17
CA VAL A 124 34.54 2.19 -8.19
C VAL A 124 35.86 1.69 -7.58
N ASN A 125 36.33 2.34 -6.51
CA ASN A 125 37.57 1.96 -5.83
C ASN A 125 37.33 1.01 -4.63
N ASP A 126 36.09 0.61 -4.36
CA ASP A 126 35.74 -0.28 -3.27
C ASP A 126 35.81 -1.74 -3.72
N GLU A 127 36.90 -2.42 -3.35
CA GLU A 127 37.13 -3.84 -3.64
C GLU A 127 36.47 -4.77 -2.59
N GLY A 128 35.68 -4.21 -1.67
CA GLY A 128 34.96 -4.98 -0.66
C GLY A 128 33.96 -5.96 -1.29
N PRO A 129 33.85 -7.20 -0.78
CA PRO A 129 32.92 -8.20 -1.33
C PRO A 129 31.43 -7.78 -1.22
N ASP A 130 31.12 -6.78 -0.40
CA ASP A 130 29.81 -6.21 -0.13
C ASP A 130 29.67 -4.75 -0.61
N ALA A 131 30.62 -4.22 -1.40
CA ALA A 131 30.60 -2.85 -1.91
C ALA A 131 29.28 -2.48 -2.59
N TYR A 132 28.75 -3.39 -3.42
CA TYR A 132 27.48 -3.17 -4.11
C TYR A 132 26.29 -3.18 -3.15
N ALA A 133 26.26 -4.07 -2.16
CA ALA A 133 25.19 -4.11 -1.17
C ALA A 133 25.15 -2.80 -0.37
N ARG A 134 26.30 -2.31 0.11
CA ARG A 134 26.38 -1.02 0.81
C ARG A 134 25.94 0.16 -0.05
N LEU A 135 26.26 0.15 -1.35
CA LEU A 135 25.76 1.15 -2.29
C LEU A 135 24.22 1.13 -2.33
N ILE A 136 23.61 -0.05 -2.46
CA ILE A 136 22.16 -0.21 -2.50
C ILE A 136 21.53 0.26 -1.18
N ASP A 137 22.06 -0.16 -0.03
CA ASP A 137 21.56 0.25 1.29
C ASP A 137 21.56 1.78 1.45
N ARG A 138 22.65 2.43 1.01
CA ARG A 138 22.74 3.90 1.02
C ARG A 138 21.70 4.55 0.10
N LEU A 139 21.48 3.99 -1.09
CA LEU A 139 20.49 4.51 -2.04
C LEU A 139 19.06 4.34 -1.51
N LEU A 140 18.74 3.20 -0.90
CA LEU A 140 17.44 2.93 -0.28
C LEU A 140 17.19 3.82 0.95
N ALA A 141 18.24 4.15 1.71
CA ALA A 141 18.15 5.05 2.86
C ALA A 141 18.04 6.55 2.48
N SER A 142 18.26 6.89 1.20
CA SER A 142 18.16 8.28 0.74
C SER A 142 16.70 8.74 0.66
N PRO A 143 16.34 9.97 1.10
CA PRO A 143 15.00 10.51 0.94
C PRO A 143 14.47 10.48 -0.51
N ALA A 144 15.39 10.60 -1.48
CA ALA A 144 15.09 10.55 -2.90
C ALA A 144 14.53 9.19 -3.35
N TYR A 145 14.79 8.10 -2.60
CA TYR A 145 14.19 6.80 -2.87
C TYR A 145 12.66 6.87 -2.77
N GLY A 146 12.13 7.36 -1.66
CA GLY A 146 10.69 7.51 -1.47
C GLY A 146 10.06 8.53 -2.40
N GLU A 147 10.78 9.57 -2.82
CA GLU A 147 10.31 10.51 -3.85
C GLU A 147 10.19 9.83 -5.21
N ARG A 148 11.20 9.03 -5.59
CA ARG A 148 11.24 8.29 -6.85
C ARG A 148 10.17 7.20 -6.89
N TRP A 149 10.10 6.36 -5.87
CA TRP A 149 9.16 5.23 -5.83
C TRP A 149 7.73 5.67 -5.51
N GLY A 150 7.59 6.71 -4.68
CA GLY A 150 6.31 7.34 -4.42
C GLY A 150 5.65 7.86 -5.69
N ARG A 151 6.41 8.39 -6.67
CA ARG A 151 5.86 8.81 -7.97
C ARG A 151 5.09 7.69 -8.68
N PHE A 152 5.67 6.48 -8.76
CA PHE A 152 4.99 5.36 -9.41
C PHE A 152 3.70 4.97 -8.68
N TRP A 153 3.72 5.03 -7.34
CA TRP A 153 2.51 4.80 -6.56
C TRP A 153 1.45 5.87 -6.76
N LEU A 154 1.86 7.14 -6.84
CA LEU A 154 0.96 8.27 -7.04
C LEU A 154 0.26 8.20 -8.40
N ASP A 155 0.93 7.66 -9.44
CA ASP A 155 0.30 7.37 -10.72
C ASP A 155 -0.83 6.33 -10.56
N LEU A 156 -0.61 5.26 -9.77
CA LEU A 156 -1.63 4.24 -9.50
C LEU A 156 -2.79 4.78 -8.65
N ALA A 157 -2.49 5.67 -7.70
CA ALA A 157 -3.48 6.33 -6.86
C ALA A 157 -4.26 7.44 -7.60
N ARG A 158 -3.94 7.70 -8.88
CA ARG A 158 -4.53 8.77 -9.70
C ARG A 158 -4.38 10.13 -9.01
N TYR A 159 -3.22 10.34 -8.41
CA TYR A 159 -2.93 11.55 -7.67
C TYR A 159 -2.98 12.77 -8.59
N ALA A 160 -3.77 13.76 -8.18
CA ALA A 160 -3.74 15.10 -8.74
C ALA A 160 -4.08 16.11 -7.64
N ASP A 161 -3.54 17.33 -7.78
CA ASP A 161 -3.88 18.46 -6.92
C ASP A 161 -5.29 19.02 -7.20
N THR A 162 -6.04 18.38 -8.10
CA THR A 162 -7.43 18.66 -8.44
C THR A 162 -8.24 17.36 -8.56
N ASN A 163 -9.56 17.45 -8.63
CA ASN A 163 -10.42 16.30 -8.96
C ASN A 163 -10.25 15.88 -10.43
N GLY A 164 -10.11 16.82 -11.36
CA GLY A 164 -10.21 16.55 -12.78
C GLY A 164 -11.64 16.22 -13.21
N ALA A 165 -11.82 15.88 -14.49
CA ALA A 165 -13.09 15.68 -15.20
C ALA A 165 -13.78 17.00 -15.65
N ASP A 166 -14.96 17.33 -15.14
CA ASP A 166 -15.80 18.44 -15.63
C ASP A 166 -15.38 19.79 -15.04
N GLU A 167 -15.55 19.94 -13.73
CA GLU A 167 -15.08 21.07 -12.95
C GLU A 167 -13.68 20.73 -12.45
N ASN A 168 -12.68 21.58 -12.71
CA ASN A 168 -11.32 21.35 -12.25
C ASN A 168 -11.10 22.02 -10.87
N MET A 169 -11.70 21.44 -9.85
CA MET A 169 -11.65 21.92 -8.46
C MET A 169 -10.36 21.47 -7.77
N ALA A 170 -9.69 22.40 -7.10
CA ALA A 170 -8.48 22.11 -6.35
C ALA A 170 -8.74 21.24 -5.11
N HIS A 171 -7.83 20.31 -4.84
CA HIS A 171 -7.72 19.56 -3.60
C HIS A 171 -6.62 20.20 -2.74
N PRO A 172 -6.93 21.23 -1.91
CA PRO A 172 -5.91 22.00 -1.19
C PRO A 172 -5.07 21.17 -0.21
N ASN A 173 -5.54 19.98 0.16
CA ASN A 173 -4.87 19.06 1.07
C ASN A 173 -4.34 17.79 0.41
N ALA A 174 -4.41 17.64 -0.93
CA ALA A 174 -3.95 16.43 -1.63
C ALA A 174 -2.48 16.11 -1.31
N TRP A 175 -1.63 17.13 -1.21
CA TRP A 175 -0.21 16.98 -0.89
C TRP A 175 0.07 16.16 0.38
N ARG A 176 -0.86 16.10 1.33
CA ARG A 176 -0.72 15.26 2.54
C ARG A 176 -0.65 13.78 2.19
N TYR A 177 -1.46 13.33 1.23
CA TYR A 177 -1.44 11.97 0.72
C TYR A 177 -0.14 11.68 -0.02
N ARG A 178 0.32 12.60 -0.87
CA ARG A 178 1.63 12.50 -1.53
C ARG A 178 2.76 12.30 -0.53
N ASP A 179 2.81 13.15 0.49
CA ASP A 179 3.87 13.09 1.49
C ASP A 179 3.76 11.82 2.36
N TYR A 180 2.54 11.34 2.65
CA TYR A 180 2.31 10.05 3.30
C TYR A 180 2.88 8.87 2.49
N VAL A 181 2.66 8.86 1.17
CA VAL A 181 3.19 7.82 0.28
C VAL A 181 4.73 7.86 0.30
N ILE A 182 5.32 9.04 0.13
CA ILE A 182 6.79 9.21 0.15
C ILE A 182 7.38 8.74 1.49
N ARG A 183 6.78 9.13 2.62
CA ARG A 183 7.20 8.67 3.95
C ARG A 183 7.07 7.16 4.10
N SER A 184 5.99 6.56 3.61
CA SER A 184 5.74 5.12 3.72
C SER A 184 6.83 4.31 2.99
N PHE A 185 7.29 4.75 1.82
CA PHE A 185 8.43 4.14 1.14
C PHE A 185 9.75 4.33 1.90
N ASN A 186 10.06 5.56 2.34
CA ASN A 186 11.31 5.85 3.05
C ASN A 186 11.42 5.17 4.42
N GLN A 187 10.29 4.81 5.04
CA GLN A 187 10.24 4.11 6.32
C GLN A 187 10.16 2.59 6.17
N ASP A 188 10.20 2.07 4.94
CA ASP A 188 10.00 0.64 4.64
C ASP A 188 8.71 0.10 5.29
N LYS A 189 7.60 0.84 5.13
CA LYS A 189 6.31 0.45 5.72
C LYS A 189 5.90 -0.92 5.17
N PRO A 190 5.52 -1.89 6.03
CA PRO A 190 5.04 -3.18 5.58
C PRO A 190 3.90 -3.04 4.57
N TYR A 191 4.02 -3.74 3.44
CA TYR A 191 3.11 -3.60 2.31
C TYR A 191 1.64 -3.88 2.68
N ASP A 192 1.40 -4.86 3.56
CA ASP A 192 0.08 -5.19 4.06
C ASP A 192 -0.53 -4.06 4.89
N GLN A 193 0.27 -3.40 5.73
CA GLN A 193 -0.14 -2.23 6.48
C GLN A 193 -0.42 -1.05 5.54
N PHE A 194 0.47 -0.79 4.58
CA PHE A 194 0.32 0.28 3.60
C PHE A 194 -0.97 0.13 2.76
N ILE A 195 -1.33 -1.09 2.35
CA ILE A 195 -2.62 -1.35 1.68
C ILE A 195 -3.79 -1.13 2.64
N ARG A 196 -3.71 -1.69 3.85
CA ARG A 196 -4.81 -1.62 4.83
C ARG A 196 -5.17 -0.18 5.19
N GLU A 197 -4.16 0.66 5.43
CA GLU A 197 -4.36 2.09 5.70
C GLU A 197 -5.06 2.80 4.53
N GLN A 198 -4.70 2.47 3.29
CA GLN A 198 -5.33 3.08 2.11
C GLN A 198 -6.79 2.66 1.88
N LEU A 199 -7.14 1.43 2.22
CA LEU A 199 -8.49 0.90 2.03
C LEU A 199 -9.43 1.20 3.20
N ALA A 200 -8.90 1.32 4.42
CA ALA A 200 -9.72 1.35 5.64
C ALA A 200 -9.09 2.12 6.80
N GLY A 201 -8.13 3.02 6.54
CA GLY A 201 -7.41 3.74 7.58
C GLY A 201 -8.29 4.58 8.51
N ASP A 202 -9.40 5.13 8.01
CA ASP A 202 -10.41 5.84 8.82
C ASP A 202 -11.24 4.91 9.73
N LEU A 203 -11.19 3.60 9.48
CA LEU A 203 -11.84 2.56 10.27
C LEU A 203 -10.88 1.82 11.20
N LEU A 204 -9.57 2.09 11.10
CA LEU A 204 -8.58 1.46 11.98
C LEU A 204 -8.68 2.03 13.39
N PRO A 205 -8.44 1.19 14.43
CA PRO A 205 -8.41 1.68 15.79
C PRO A 205 -7.20 2.61 15.99
N PRO A 206 -7.32 3.65 16.83
CA PRO A 206 -6.19 4.49 17.21
C PRO A 206 -5.04 3.65 17.75
N THR A 207 -3.84 3.95 17.29
CA THR A 207 -2.58 3.33 17.71
C THR A 207 -2.08 3.89 19.05
N GLY A 208 -2.56 5.08 19.43
CA GLY A 208 -2.06 5.83 20.57
C GLY A 208 -0.87 6.76 20.24
N ASP A 209 -0.36 6.70 19.01
CA ASP A 209 0.54 7.71 18.44
C ASP A 209 -0.26 8.64 17.52
N PRO A 210 -0.43 9.92 17.88
CA PRO A 210 -1.16 10.87 17.05
C PRO A 210 -0.63 10.96 15.61
N ALA A 211 0.68 10.83 15.38
CA ALA A 211 1.24 10.92 14.04
C ALA A 211 0.80 9.73 13.16
N ALA A 212 0.87 8.52 13.72
CA ALA A 212 0.41 7.31 13.06
C ALA A 212 -1.12 7.34 12.82
N ASP A 213 -1.90 7.84 13.78
CA ASP A 213 -3.36 7.95 13.65
C ASP A 213 -3.75 8.94 12.52
N TRP A 214 -3.01 10.05 12.36
CA TRP A 214 -3.20 10.93 11.23
C TRP A 214 -2.80 10.29 9.90
N ASP A 215 -1.71 9.53 9.86
CA ASP A 215 -1.28 8.81 8.66
C ASP A 215 -2.33 7.79 8.21
N GLN A 216 -3.01 7.09 9.14
CA GLN A 216 -4.12 6.20 8.81
C GLN A 216 -5.27 6.95 8.11
N ILE A 217 -5.68 8.11 8.63
CA ILE A 217 -6.74 8.92 8.01
C ILE A 217 -6.29 9.53 6.68
N ILE A 218 -5.03 9.97 6.58
CA ILE A 218 -4.49 10.53 5.33
C ILE A 218 -4.44 9.46 4.23
N ALA A 219 -4.11 8.22 4.58
CA ALA A 219 -3.98 7.11 3.65
C ALA A 219 -5.28 6.80 2.90
N THR A 220 -6.44 6.97 3.52
CA THR A 220 -7.75 6.81 2.84
C THR A 220 -8.00 7.85 1.76
N GLY A 221 -7.12 8.85 1.65
CA GLY A 221 -6.96 9.68 0.47
C GLY A 221 -6.88 8.87 -0.84
N PHE A 222 -6.39 7.63 -0.82
CA PHE A 222 -6.41 6.74 -1.99
C PHE A 222 -7.82 6.57 -2.59
N LEU A 223 -8.85 6.40 -1.75
CA LEU A 223 -10.25 6.25 -2.17
C LEU A 223 -10.92 7.60 -2.42
N ALA A 224 -10.38 8.69 -1.87
CA ALA A 224 -10.92 10.03 -2.00
C ALA A 224 -10.34 10.80 -3.21
N LEU A 225 -9.16 10.42 -3.70
CA LEU A 225 -8.53 11.01 -4.87
C LEU A 225 -9.08 10.43 -6.18
N GLY A 226 -8.97 11.21 -7.25
CA GLY A 226 -9.40 10.84 -8.59
C GLY A 226 -10.62 11.63 -9.11
N PRO A 227 -10.97 11.42 -10.40
CA PRO A 227 -12.00 12.14 -11.13
C PRO A 227 -13.37 12.09 -10.48
N LYS A 228 -14.02 13.25 -10.38
CA LYS A 228 -15.40 13.39 -9.90
C LYS A 228 -16.14 14.40 -10.75
N MET A 229 -17.30 14.00 -11.26
CA MET A 229 -18.22 14.85 -12.03
C MET A 229 -19.00 15.77 -11.08
N LEU A 230 -18.38 16.84 -10.59
CA LEU A 230 -18.96 17.66 -9.51
C LEU A 230 -20.21 18.43 -9.95
N ALA A 231 -20.34 18.73 -11.25
CA ALA A 231 -21.51 19.40 -11.81
C ALA A 231 -22.71 18.46 -11.96
N GLU A 232 -22.56 17.15 -11.67
CA GLU A 232 -23.65 16.18 -11.71
C GLU A 232 -24.78 16.59 -10.75
N GLN A 233 -25.97 16.77 -11.32
CA GLN A 233 -27.15 17.23 -10.59
C GLN A 233 -27.88 16.07 -9.91
N ASP A 234 -27.83 14.88 -10.52
CA ASP A 234 -28.34 13.66 -9.92
C ASP A 234 -27.35 13.13 -8.87
N LYS A 235 -27.65 13.36 -7.59
CA LYS A 235 -26.75 13.00 -6.49
C LYS A 235 -26.65 11.50 -6.24
N ASP A 236 -27.67 10.74 -6.61
CA ASP A 236 -27.63 9.28 -6.52
C ASP A 236 -26.71 8.72 -7.60
N LYS A 237 -26.79 9.27 -8.82
CA LYS A 237 -25.83 8.95 -9.89
C LYS A 237 -24.41 9.32 -9.50
N LEU A 238 -24.17 10.53 -8.97
CA LEU A 238 -22.84 10.97 -8.53
C LEU A 238 -22.25 10.01 -7.48
N LEU A 239 -23.06 9.58 -6.50
CA LEU A 239 -22.61 8.64 -5.49
C LEU A 239 -22.19 7.29 -6.11
N ILE A 240 -22.97 6.76 -7.04
CA ILE A 240 -22.66 5.50 -7.73
C ILE A 240 -21.41 5.65 -8.61
N ASP A 241 -21.23 6.80 -9.27
CA ASP A 241 -20.04 7.09 -10.07
C ASP A 241 -18.76 7.14 -9.20
N VAL A 242 -18.86 7.70 -7.98
CA VAL A 242 -17.75 7.66 -7.01
C VAL A 242 -17.43 6.23 -6.58
N VAL A 243 -18.44 5.41 -6.29
CA VAL A 243 -18.24 4.00 -5.89
C VAL A 243 -17.62 3.20 -7.02
N ASP A 244 -18.07 3.37 -8.26
CA ASP A 244 -17.52 2.71 -9.44
C ASP A 244 -16.05 3.08 -9.66
N GLU A 245 -15.72 4.36 -9.52
CA GLU A 245 -14.36 4.86 -9.61
C GLU A 245 -13.44 4.26 -8.55
N GLN A 246 -13.94 4.08 -7.32
CA GLN A 246 -13.23 3.40 -6.24
C GLN A 246 -13.02 1.91 -6.52
N ILE A 247 -14.04 1.20 -7.02
CA ILE A 247 -13.92 -0.20 -7.43
C ILE A 247 -12.86 -0.34 -8.54
N ASP A 248 -12.86 0.56 -9.51
CA ASP A 248 -11.92 0.54 -10.63
C ASP A 248 -10.46 0.63 -10.15
N VAL A 249 -10.11 1.61 -9.30
CA VAL A 249 -8.73 1.73 -8.83
C VAL A 249 -8.32 0.62 -7.88
N VAL A 250 -9.21 0.17 -7.00
CA VAL A 250 -8.88 -0.89 -6.04
C VAL A 250 -8.55 -2.16 -6.81
N THR A 251 -9.37 -2.51 -7.81
CA THR A 251 -9.20 -3.73 -8.60
C THR A 251 -7.98 -3.65 -9.51
N LYS A 252 -7.73 -2.52 -10.17
CA LYS A 252 -6.54 -2.33 -11.01
C LYS A 252 -5.25 -2.30 -10.19
N THR A 253 -5.21 -1.54 -9.10
CA THR A 253 -3.99 -1.30 -8.32
C THR A 253 -3.59 -2.51 -7.48
N PHE A 254 -4.53 -3.18 -6.81
CA PHE A 254 -4.19 -4.26 -5.87
C PHE A 254 -4.39 -5.65 -6.45
N LEU A 255 -5.31 -5.83 -7.40
CA LEU A 255 -5.58 -7.15 -7.99
C LEU A 255 -4.96 -7.32 -9.38
N GLY A 256 -4.57 -6.21 -10.04
CA GLY A 256 -4.14 -6.24 -11.44
C GLY A 256 -5.27 -6.63 -12.39
N LEU A 257 -6.53 -6.40 -11.99
CA LEU A 257 -7.72 -6.79 -12.74
C LEU A 257 -8.55 -5.57 -13.15
N THR A 258 -9.10 -5.62 -14.35
CA THR A 258 -10.06 -4.62 -14.84
C THR A 258 -11.49 -5.13 -14.61
N VAL A 259 -12.12 -4.67 -13.53
CA VAL A 259 -13.48 -5.10 -13.14
C VAL A 259 -14.56 -4.09 -13.58
N SER A 260 -14.16 -2.91 -14.05
CA SER A 260 -15.06 -1.80 -14.41
C SER A 260 -16.11 -2.14 -15.49
N CYS A 261 -15.89 -3.18 -16.30
CA CYS A 261 -16.90 -3.69 -17.25
C CYS A 261 -18.16 -4.24 -16.54
N ALA A 262 -18.00 -4.75 -15.31
CA ALA A 262 -19.09 -5.30 -14.51
C ALA A 262 -20.12 -4.25 -14.04
N ARG A 263 -19.81 -2.96 -14.24
CA ARG A 263 -20.78 -1.88 -14.06
C ARG A 263 -22.02 -2.06 -14.94
N CYS A 264 -21.85 -2.55 -16.17
CA CYS A 264 -22.89 -2.58 -17.19
C CYS A 264 -23.18 -3.99 -17.73
N HIS A 265 -22.34 -4.97 -17.40
CA HIS A 265 -22.42 -6.32 -17.92
C HIS A 265 -22.26 -7.35 -16.81
N ASP A 266 -22.97 -8.47 -16.93
CA ASP A 266 -22.72 -9.64 -16.09
C ASP A 266 -21.43 -10.35 -16.58
N HIS A 267 -20.61 -10.81 -15.64
CA HIS A 267 -19.32 -11.48 -15.89
C HIS A 267 -19.23 -12.81 -15.15
#